data_AF-A0AAI9L1C1-F1
#
_entry.id   AF-A0AAI9L1C1-F1
#
_cell.length_a   1.000
_cell.length_b   1.000
_cell.length_c   1.000
_cell.angle_alpha   90.00
_cell.angle_beta   90.00
_cell.angle_gamma   90.00
#
_symmetry.space_group_name_H-M   'P 1'
#
loop_
_entity.id
_entity.type
_entity.pdbx_description
1 polymer ?
#
loop_
_entity_poly.entity_id
_entity_poly.type
_entity_poly.pdbx_seq_one_letter_code
_entity_poly.pdbx_strand_id
1 'polypeptide(L)' 'MQHHYHTYYEGFDANGNVIFNGNGSFSTEPGAADGRNVFEHSEHLLKTSQDKNPLVVRVVIKNLVKL' A
#
# COMPACT_ATOMS: atom_id res chain seq x y z
N MET A 1 -12.52 -18.27 -4.84
CA MET A 1 -11.93 -18.34 -3.50
C MET A 1 -11.40 -16.96 -3.17
N GLN A 2 -11.74 -16.43 -2.01
CA GLN A 2 -11.21 -15.14 -1.56
C GLN A 2 -9.75 -15.30 -1.15
N HIS A 3 -8.90 -14.36 -1.55
CA HIS A 3 -7.50 -14.32 -1.16
C HIS A 3 -7.26 -13.05 -0.34
N HIS A 4 -6.58 -13.19 0.79
CA HIS A 4 -6.25 -12.06 1.68
C HIS A 4 -4.76 -11.78 1.63
N TYR A 5 -4.41 -10.51 1.65
CA TYR A 5 -3.03 -10.05 1.60
C TYR A 5 -2.75 -9.03 2.69
N HIS A 6 -1.57 -9.12 3.28
CA HIS A 6 -1.00 -8.12 4.18
C HIS A 6 0.20 -7.43 3.52
N THR A 7 0.33 -6.13 3.70
CA THR A 7 1.42 -5.33 3.11
C THR A 7 2.11 -4.48 4.16
N TYR A 8 3.44 -4.38 4.05
CA TYR A 8 4.24 -3.34 4.71
C TYR A 8 4.71 -2.33 3.65
N TYR A 9 4.63 -1.04 3.97
CA TYR A 9 4.99 0.03 3.04
C TYR A 9 5.68 1.21 3.72
N GLU A 10 6.47 1.92 2.93
CA GLU A 10 7.11 3.18 3.28
C GLU A 10 6.43 4.33 2.53
N GLY A 11 6.19 5.45 3.21
CA GLY A 11 5.72 6.70 2.62
C GLY A 11 6.86 7.73 2.55
N PHE A 12 6.95 8.41 1.42
CA PHE A 12 8.07 9.29 1.07
C PHE A 12 7.62 10.74 0.89
N ASP A 13 8.50 11.68 1.24
CA ASP A 13 8.35 13.09 0.92
C ASP A 13 8.76 13.39 -0.55
N ALA A 14 8.60 14.65 -0.96
CA ALA A 14 8.97 15.13 -2.31
C ALA A 14 10.48 15.04 -2.62
N ASN A 15 11.33 14.92 -1.59
CA ASN A 15 12.77 14.75 -1.74
C ASN A 15 13.18 13.27 -1.79
N GLY A 16 12.24 12.33 -1.62
CA GLY A 16 12.51 10.90 -1.59
C GLY A 16 12.98 10.39 -0.23
N ASN A 17 12.80 11.14 0.86
CA ASN A 17 13.06 10.67 2.22
C ASN A 17 11.88 9.87 2.74
N VAL A 18 12.14 8.80 3.51
CA VAL A 18 11.09 8.07 4.23
C VAL A 18 10.62 8.91 5.41
N ILE A 19 9.34 9.28 5.41
CA ILE A 19 8.70 10.09 6.46
C ILE A 19 7.49 9.40 7.09
N PHE A 20 7.14 8.22 6.61
CA PHE A 20 6.01 7.44 7.09
C PHE A 20 6.28 5.94 6.92
N ASN A 21 5.82 5.14 7.87
CA ASN A 21 5.85 3.68 7.81
C ASN A 21 4.47 3.16 8.15
N GLY A 22 3.97 2.19 7.39
CA GLY A 22 2.64 1.67 7.61
C GLY A 22 2.45 0.24 7.14
N ASN A 23 1.34 -0.31 7.59
CA ASN A 23 0.86 -1.61 7.16
C ASN A 23 -0.54 -1.45 6.56
N GLY A 24 -0.93 -2.39 5.71
CA GLY A 24 -2.25 -2.43 5.11
C GLY A 24 -2.65 -3.85 4.75
N SER A 25 -3.90 -4.02 4.32
CA SER A 25 -4.41 -5.30 3.85
C SER A 25 -5.48 -5.09 2.80
N PHE A 26 -5.60 -6.03 1.87
CA PHE A 26 -6.65 -6.06 0.86
C PHE A 26 -7.01 -7.52 0.51
N SER A 27 -8.16 -7.69 -0.14
CA SER A 27 -8.67 -9.00 -0.56
C SER A 27 -8.97 -9.01 -2.06
N THR A 28 -8.83 -10.16 -2.71
CA THR A 28 -9.12 -10.33 -4.15
C THR A 28 -10.02 -11.55 -4.42
N GLU A 29 -10.90 -11.42 -5.43
CA GLU A 29 -11.83 -12.46 -5.91
C GLU A 29 -12.12 -12.31 -7.42
N PRO A 30 -12.25 -13.39 -8.22
CA PRO A 30 -11.83 -14.78 -7.97
C PRO A 30 -10.41 -14.99 -8.50
N GLY A 31 -9.39 -14.49 -7.81
CA GLY A 31 -8.00 -14.65 -8.27
C GLY A 31 -6.98 -14.14 -7.26
N ALA A 32 -5.74 -14.62 -7.38
CA ALA A 32 -4.63 -14.05 -6.63
C ALA A 32 -4.40 -12.59 -7.04
N ALA A 33 -3.72 -11.82 -6.19
CA ALA A 33 -3.36 -10.44 -6.49
C ALA A 33 -2.61 -10.33 -7.83
N ASP A 34 -3.10 -9.43 -8.69
CA ASP A 34 -2.46 -9.02 -9.92
C ASP A 34 -1.96 -7.56 -9.82
N GLY A 35 -1.32 -7.06 -10.88
CA GLY A 35 -0.78 -5.69 -10.90
C GLY A 35 -1.83 -4.60 -10.71
N ARG A 36 -3.09 -4.83 -11.13
CA ARG A 36 -4.20 -3.88 -10.99
C ARG A 36 -4.65 -3.79 -9.54
N ASN A 37 -4.86 -4.94 -8.88
CA ASN A 37 -5.28 -4.94 -7.47
C ASN A 37 -4.20 -4.29 -6.57
N VAL A 38 -2.93 -4.56 -6.85
CA VAL A 38 -1.81 -3.97 -6.12
C VAL A 38 -1.71 -2.46 -6.36
N PHE A 39 -1.98 -2.01 -7.59
CA PHE A 39 -2.04 -0.58 -7.91
C PHE A 39 -3.17 0.12 -7.15
N GLU A 40 -4.40 -0.38 -7.21
CA GLU A 40 -5.56 0.14 -6.48
C GLU A 40 -5.29 0.20 -4.96
N HIS A 41 -4.67 -0.85 -4.42
CA HIS A 41 -4.24 -0.89 -3.01
C HIS A 41 -3.20 0.21 -2.72
N SER A 42 -2.21 0.41 -3.60
CA SER A 42 -1.21 1.47 -3.42
C SER A 42 -1.81 2.88 -3.43
N GLU A 43 -2.84 3.15 -4.24
CA GLU A 43 -3.56 4.43 -4.24
C GLU A 43 -4.31 4.63 -2.91
N HIS A 44 -4.96 3.57 -2.40
CA HIS A 44 -5.61 3.60 -1.10
C HIS A 44 -4.61 3.87 0.03
N LEU A 45 -3.45 3.20 0.02
CA LEU A 45 -2.38 3.42 0.99
C LEU A 45 -1.84 4.86 0.93
N LEU A 46 -1.66 5.43 -0.27
CA LEU A 46 -1.22 6.81 -0.41
C LEU A 46 -2.22 7.78 0.22
N LYS A 47 -3.50 7.65 -0.13
CA LYS A 47 -4.56 8.52 0.41
C LYS A 47 -4.61 8.46 1.94
N THR A 48 -4.66 7.27 2.50
CA THR A 48 -4.72 7.09 3.97
C THR A 48 -3.45 7.53 4.68
N SER A 49 -2.30 7.48 4.01
CA SER A 49 -1.04 8.05 4.54
C SER A 49 -1.07 9.56 4.53
N GLN A 50 -1.60 10.18 3.47
CA GLN A 50 -1.76 11.63 3.34
C GLN A 50 -2.73 12.21 4.37
N ASP A 51 -3.81 11.48 4.69
CA ASP A 51 -4.75 11.86 5.74
C ASP A 51 -4.05 11.96 7.13
N LYS A 52 -2.97 11.21 7.34
CA LYS A 52 -2.18 11.22 8.60
C LYS A 52 -0.98 12.15 8.54
N ASN A 53 -0.33 12.21 7.38
CA ASN A 53 0.82 13.07 7.11
C ASN A 53 0.74 13.61 5.68
N PRO A 54 0.24 14.85 5.49
CA PRO A 54 0.05 15.46 4.18
C PRO A 54 1.34 15.65 3.35
N LEU A 55 2.52 15.51 3.96
CA LEU A 55 3.81 15.60 3.26
C LEU A 55 4.15 14.33 2.48
N VAL A 56 3.40 13.24 2.67
CA VAL A 56 3.60 11.99 1.91
C VAL A 56 3.12 12.20 0.47
N VAL A 57 4.02 12.05 -0.49
CA VAL A 57 3.69 12.18 -1.93
C VAL A 57 3.75 10.86 -2.69
N ARG A 58 4.36 9.83 -2.09
CA ARG A 58 4.52 8.51 -2.71
C ARG A 58 4.54 7.43 -1.63
N VAL A 59 3.97 6.27 -1.94
CA VAL A 59 4.15 5.04 -1.14
C VAL A 59 4.87 3.98 -1.95
N VAL A 60 5.65 3.14 -1.27
CA VAL A 60 6.30 1.96 -1.85
C VAL A 60 5.97 0.76 -0.97
N ILE A 61 5.28 -0.23 -1.54
CA ILE A 61 5.04 -1.51 -0.88
C ILE A 61 6.36 -2.28 -0.87
N LYS A 62 6.87 -2.56 0.32
CA LYS A 62 8.14 -3.26 0.54
C LYS A 62 7.97 -4.75 0.66
N ASN A 63 6.79 -5.18 1.12
CA ASN A 63 6.44 -6.58 1.27
C ASN A 63 4.94 -6.78 1.06
N LEU A 64 4.57 -7.88 0.42
CA LEU A 64 3.19 -8.32 0.19
C LEU A 64 3.13 -9.83 0.48
N VAL A 65 2.35 -10.21 1.47
CA VAL A 65 2.24 -11.58 1.98
C VAL A 65 0.80 -12.03 1.85
N LYS A 66 0.60 -13.21 1.26
CA LYS A 66 -0.70 -13.87 1.26
C LYS A 66 -0.95 -14.50 2.62
N LEU A 67 -2.12 -14.25 3.20
CA LEU A 67 -2.60 -14.86 4.45
C LEU A 67 -3.30 -16.20 4.19
#